data_AF-A0A2V8PZ68-F1
#
_entry.id   AF-A0A2V8PZ68-F1
#
_cell.length_a   1.000
_cell.length_b   1.000
_cell.length_c   1.000
_cell.angle_alpha   90.00
_cell.angle_beta   90.00
_cell.angle_gamma   90.00
#
_symmetry.space_group_name_H-M   'P 1'
#
loop_
_entity.id
_entity.type
_entity.pdbx_description
1 polymer ?
#
loop_
_entity_poly.entity_id
_entity_poly.type
_entity_poly.pdbx_seq_one_letter_code
_entity_poly.pdbx_strand_id
1 'polypeptide(L)' 'MKTNRIEAFSDGVMAILITIMVLELKAPHDPTPASLARMWPTFFAY' A
#
# COMPACT_ATOMS: atom_id res chain seq x y z
N MET A 1 -15.90 1.41 -28.59
CA MET A 1 -14.93 2.49 -28.32
C MET A 1 -15.28 3.38 -27.10
N LYS A 2 -16.02 2.88 -26.08
CA LYS A 2 -16.35 3.66 -24.86
C LYS A 2 -15.68 3.12 -23.58
N THR A 3 -15.35 1.83 -23.51
CA THR A 3 -14.81 1.15 -22.32
C THR A 3 -13.43 1.65 -21.90
N ASN A 4 -12.57 1.96 -22.86
CA ASN A 4 -11.16 2.33 -22.63
C ASN A 4 -10.96 3.58 -21.74
N ARG A 5 -11.92 4.52 -21.75
CA ARG A 5 -11.85 5.71 -20.87
C ARG A 5 -12.22 5.40 -19.43
N ILE A 6 -13.14 4.47 -19.21
CA ILE A 6 -13.56 4.03 -17.88
C ILE A 6 -12.44 3.18 -17.27
N GLU A 7 -11.82 2.31 -18.05
CA GLU A 7 -10.67 1.50 -17.65
C GLU A 7 -9.48 2.38 -17.25
N ALA A 8 -9.07 3.33 -18.10
CA ALA A 8 -7.97 4.24 -17.79
C ALA A 8 -8.22 5.11 -16.55
N PHE A 9 -9.49 5.48 -16.28
CA PHE A 9 -9.86 6.19 -15.06
C PHE A 9 -9.76 5.28 -13.83
N SER A 10 -10.31 4.05 -13.92
CA SER A 10 -10.24 3.05 -12.85
C SER A 10 -8.79 2.71 -12.50
N ASP A 11 -7.94 2.51 -13.51
CA ASP A 11 -6.51 2.21 -13.33
C ASP A 11 -5.78 3.37 -12.65
N GLY A 12 -6.07 4.61 -13.05
CA GLY A 12 -5.51 5.80 -12.41
C GLY A 12 -5.93 5.92 -10.93
N VAL A 13 -7.19 5.66 -10.62
CA VAL A 13 -7.69 5.65 -9.24
C VAL A 13 -7.04 4.54 -8.42
N MET A 14 -6.95 3.33 -8.96
CA MET A 14 -6.31 2.18 -8.29
C MET A 14 -4.82 2.45 -8.04
N ALA A 15 -4.11 3.03 -9.01
CA ALA A 15 -2.70 3.39 -8.85
C ALA A 15 -2.49 4.38 -7.68
N ILE A 16 -3.31 5.43 -7.60
CA ILE A 16 -3.24 6.41 -6.52
C ILE A 16 -3.55 5.75 -5.18
N LEU A 17 -4.61 4.93 -5.09
CA LEU A 17 -4.99 4.23 -3.87
C LEU A 17 -3.84 3.35 -3.35
N ILE A 18 -3.22 2.55 -4.22
CA ILE A 18 -2.08 1.69 -3.85
C ILE A 18 -0.91 2.53 -3.34
N THR A 19 -0.60 3.67 -3.97
CA THR A 19 0.48 4.55 -3.49
C THR A 19 0.18 5.22 -2.15
N ILE A 20 -1.10 5.49 -1.85
CA ILE A 20 -1.50 6.10 -0.58
C ILE A 20 -1.52 5.06 0.54
N MET A 21 -1.88 3.80 0.26
CA MET A 21 -1.96 2.74 1.29
C MET A 21 -0.68 2.62 2.12
N VAL A 22 0.50 2.73 1.50
CA VAL A 22 1.78 2.61 2.21
C VAL A 22 2.10 3.81 3.12
N LEU A 23 1.44 4.95 2.95
CA LEU A 23 1.67 6.14 3.79
C LEU A 23 1.26 5.92 5.25
N GLU A 24 0.38 4.94 5.51
CA GLU A 24 -0.03 4.56 6.86
C GLU A 24 0.89 3.52 7.51
N LEU A 25 1.87 2.98 6.78
CA LEU A 25 2.85 2.04 7.32
C LEU A 25 3.81 2.77 8.26
N LYS A 26 3.61 2.62 9.56
CA LYS A 26 4.42 3.27 10.60
C LYS A 26 5.65 2.43 10.92
N ALA A 27 6.77 3.11 11.19
CA ALA A 27 7.95 2.47 11.75
C ALA A 27 7.65 1.88 13.15
N PRO A 28 8.33 0.79 13.54
CA PRO A 28 8.19 0.25 14.89
C PRO A 28 8.74 1.26 15.91
N HIS A 29 8.16 1.28 17.11
CA HIS A 29 8.55 2.21 18.18
C HIS A 29 10.03 2.09 18.56
N ASP A 30 10.56 0.86 18.56
CA ASP A 30 11.95 0.59 18.91
C ASP A 30 12.76 0.22 17.65
N PRO A 31 13.95 0.82 17.45
CA PRO A 31 14.79 0.59 16.27
C PRO A 31 15.59 -0.72 16.39
N THR A 32 14.91 -1.84 16.64
CA THR A 32 15.56 -3.16 16.74
C THR A 32 15.13 -4.08 15.59
N PRO A 33 16.01 -5.00 15.13
CA PRO A 33 15.64 -6.00 14.12
C PRO A 33 14.46 -6.89 14.55
N ALA A 34 14.33 -7.18 15.85
CA ALA A 34 13.22 -7.97 16.38
C ALA A 34 11.87 -7.24 16.26
N SER A 35 11.86 -5.92 16.50
CA SER A 35 10.65 -5.09 16.34
C SER A 35 10.20 -5.04 14.87
N LEU A 36 11.14 -5.00 13.92
CA LEU A 36 10.84 -5.09 12.49
C LEU A 36 10.29 -6.48 12.13
N ALA A 37 10.91 -7.55 12.63
CA ALA A 37 10.44 -8.92 12.39
C ALA A 37 9.00 -9.13 12.87
N ARG A 38 8.58 -8.47 13.97
CA ARG A 38 7.22 -8.56 14.50
C ARG A 38 6.15 -7.92 13.59
N MET A 39 6.54 -7.02 12.70
CA MET A 39 5.64 -6.36 11.73
C MET A 39 5.34 -7.22 10.49
N TRP A 40 5.90 -8.44 10.38
CA TRP A 40 5.69 -9.32 9.24
C TRP A 40 4.20 -9.45 8.83
N PRO A 41 3.20 -9.62 9.72
CA PRO A 41 1.81 -9.80 9.30
C PRO A 41 1.26 -8.54 8.62
N THR A 42 1.70 -7.36 9.07
CA THR A 42 1.32 -6.07 8.48
C THR A 42 1.87 -5.95 7.07
N PHE A 43 3.13 -6.33 6.84
CA PHE A 43 3.72 -6.35 5.49
C PHE A 43 3.03 -7.33 4.53
N PHE A 44 2.44 -8.43 5.03
CA PHE A 44 1.66 -9.36 4.20
C PHE A 44 0.21 -8.91 3.96
N ALA A 45 -0.30 -8.01 4.79
CA ALA A 45 -1.65 -7.48 4.67
C ALA A 45 -1.74 -6.29 3.71
N TYR A 46 -0.64 -5.54 3.55
CA TYR A 46 -0.47 -4.52 2.51
C TYR A 46 -0.12 -5.16 1.17
#